data_AF-A0A937KEB6-F1
#
_entry.id   AF-A0A937KEB6-F1
#
_cell.length_a   1.000
_cell.length_b   1.000
_cell.length_c   1.000
_cell.angle_alpha   90.00
_cell.angle_beta   90.00
_cell.angle_gamma   90.00
#
_symmetry.space_group_name_H-M   'P 1'
#
loop_
_entity.id
_entity.type
_entity.pdbx_description
1 polymer ?
#
loop_
_entity_poly.entity_id
_entity_poly.type
_entity_poly.pdbx_seq_one_letter_code
_entity_poly.pdbx_strand_id
1 'polypeptide(L)'
;MKKEELINQNIENLISLWQTVSEKTNFQKSEEGFEYSMIPYSEWPNRLWFHQAPDEKTVAKAKEILLSSSKNITIPYWDIYANEAHQLLECNGFEVRFEQIGMSLKLTQSYDAPQNLELKKVRNGKEAQLWEKLFQQAFGYQISHKLLQQDYESTDFIIAYHNESPVGTAVLHHPSGDIIGIHAMGIIPEARRQGYAEQLMKIILNHSIEHGFKFATLQASAMGKGIYIRLGFEEQFLMKNYTLNK
;
A
#
# COMPACT_ATOMS: atom_id res chain seq x y z
N MET A 1 10.32 -12.49 -16.16
CA MET A 1 8.87 -12.41 -15.94
C MET A 1 8.24 -11.65 -17.10
N LYS A 2 7.11 -12.12 -17.65
CA LYS A 2 6.39 -11.36 -18.68
C LYS A 2 5.76 -10.10 -18.06
N LYS A 3 5.45 -9.09 -18.87
CA LYS A 3 4.89 -7.81 -18.38
C LYS A 3 3.56 -8.02 -17.64
N GLU A 4 2.62 -8.76 -18.23
CA GLU A 4 1.31 -9.06 -17.62
C GLU A 4 1.44 -9.80 -16.29
N GLU A 5 2.35 -10.77 -16.22
CA GLU A 5 2.63 -11.51 -14.99
C GLU A 5 3.13 -10.57 -13.87
N LEU A 6 4.02 -9.63 -14.18
CA LEU A 6 4.52 -8.67 -13.19
C LEU A 6 3.43 -7.67 -12.74
N ILE A 7 2.47 -7.34 -13.62
CA ILE A 7 1.30 -6.53 -13.25
C ILE A 7 0.45 -7.27 -12.22
N ASN A 8 0.14 -8.54 -12.47
CA ASN A 8 -0.63 -9.36 -11.55
C ASN A 8 0.08 -9.50 -10.21
N GLN A 9 1.38 -9.80 -10.20
CA GLN A 9 2.11 -9.94 -8.93
C GLN A 9 2.25 -8.62 -8.15
N ASN A 10 2.20 -7.46 -8.81
CA ASN A 10 2.12 -6.16 -8.13
C ASN A 10 0.79 -6.01 -7.39
N ILE A 11 -0.33 -6.30 -8.06
CA ILE A 11 -1.67 -6.25 -7.47
C ILE A 11 -1.81 -7.27 -6.34
N GLU A 12 -1.36 -8.50 -6.57
CA GLU A 12 -1.37 -9.57 -5.57
C GLU A 12 -0.54 -9.21 -4.35
N ASN A 13 0.64 -8.59 -4.50
CA ASN A 13 1.43 -8.12 -3.36
C ASN A 13 0.67 -7.08 -2.51
N LEU A 14 -0.03 -6.15 -3.15
CA LEU A 14 -0.82 -5.16 -2.42
C LEU A 14 -2.02 -5.79 -1.70
N ILE A 15 -2.72 -6.71 -2.37
CA ILE A 15 -3.85 -7.46 -1.78
C ILE A 15 -3.37 -8.32 -0.62
N SER A 16 -2.26 -9.05 -0.77
CA SER A 16 -1.71 -9.93 0.26
C SER A 16 -1.26 -9.16 1.50
N LEU A 17 -0.83 -7.90 1.36
CA LEU A 17 -0.57 -7.03 2.51
C LEU A 17 -1.86 -6.78 3.30
N TRP A 18 -2.97 -6.49 2.62
CA TRP A 18 -4.25 -6.28 3.29
C TRP A 18 -4.75 -7.56 3.95
N GLN A 19 -4.62 -8.71 3.29
CA GLN A 19 -4.95 -10.03 3.84
C GLN A 19 -4.11 -10.32 5.09
N THR A 20 -2.78 -10.21 4.98
CA THR A 20 -1.83 -10.48 6.07
C THR A 20 -2.19 -9.73 7.35
N VAL A 21 -2.53 -8.43 7.24
CA VAL A 21 -2.93 -7.63 8.40
C VAL A 21 -4.35 -7.97 8.88
N SER A 22 -5.25 -8.29 7.97
CA SER A 22 -6.65 -8.58 8.31
C SER A 22 -6.83 -9.95 8.98
N GLU A 23 -6.10 -10.98 8.52
CA GLU A 23 -6.11 -12.32 9.10
C GLU A 23 -5.63 -12.32 10.55
N LYS A 24 -4.52 -11.63 10.84
CA LYS A 24 -3.99 -11.50 12.22
C LYS A 24 -4.98 -10.82 13.18
N THR A 25 -5.97 -10.11 12.66
CA THR A 25 -6.95 -9.36 13.46
C THR A 25 -8.32 -10.02 13.47
N ASN A 26 -8.54 -11.10 12.72
CA ASN A 26 -9.81 -11.81 12.53
C ASN A 26 -10.96 -10.92 11.99
N PHE A 27 -10.64 -9.86 11.25
CA PHE A 27 -11.63 -8.95 10.65
C PHE A 27 -11.80 -9.13 9.14
N GLN A 28 -11.12 -10.10 8.53
CA GLN A 28 -11.35 -10.48 7.14
C GLN A 28 -12.64 -11.30 7.02
N LYS A 29 -13.39 -11.03 5.96
CA LYS A 29 -14.61 -11.74 5.60
C LYS A 29 -14.59 -12.01 4.10
N SER A 30 -15.21 -13.12 3.71
CA SER A 30 -15.30 -13.56 2.33
C SER A 30 -16.76 -13.61 1.90
N GLU A 31 -17.02 -13.16 0.68
CA GLU A 31 -18.30 -13.26 0.00
C GLU A 31 -18.08 -13.88 -1.39
N GLU A 32 -19.16 -14.23 -2.09
CA GLU A 32 -19.04 -14.70 -3.46
C GLU A 32 -18.52 -13.56 -4.37
N GLY A 33 -17.28 -13.69 -4.86
CA GLY A 33 -16.66 -12.79 -5.83
C GLY A 33 -15.74 -11.71 -5.26
N PHE A 34 -15.68 -11.54 -3.94
CA PHE A 34 -14.77 -10.59 -3.28
C PHE A 34 -14.48 -10.95 -1.83
N GLU A 35 -13.44 -10.33 -1.30
CA GLU A 35 -13.12 -10.32 0.12
C GLU A 35 -13.13 -8.89 0.64
N TYR A 36 -13.32 -8.75 1.95
CA TYR A 36 -13.22 -7.44 2.59
C TYR A 36 -12.70 -7.52 4.02
N SER A 37 -12.14 -6.41 4.46
CA SER A 37 -11.67 -6.20 5.82
C SER A 37 -12.32 -4.95 6.41
N MET A 38 -12.68 -5.04 7.69
CA MET A 38 -13.21 -3.90 8.45
C MET A 38 -12.72 -3.96 9.90
N ILE A 39 -11.61 -3.27 10.15
CA ILE A 39 -10.99 -3.14 11.46
C ILE A 39 -11.57 -1.90 12.18
N PRO A 40 -12.31 -2.08 13.30
CA PRO A 40 -13.03 -0.96 13.94
C PRO A 40 -12.13 0.12 14.55
N TYR A 41 -10.89 -0.22 14.87
CA TYR A 41 -9.95 0.66 15.58
C TYR A 41 -8.86 1.26 14.67
N SER A 42 -8.95 1.08 13.35
CA SER A 42 -8.00 1.61 12.37
C SER A 42 -8.72 2.09 11.11
N GLU A 43 -8.13 3.02 10.35
CA GLU A 43 -8.68 3.45 9.04
C GLU A 43 -8.15 2.59 7.89
N TRP A 44 -7.10 1.81 8.13
CA TRP A 44 -6.51 0.85 7.20
C TRP A 44 -6.39 -0.53 7.86
N PRO A 45 -6.55 -1.65 7.12
CA PRO A 45 -6.71 -1.78 5.67
C PRO A 45 -8.18 -1.86 5.23
N ASN A 46 -9.11 -1.13 5.86
CA ASN A 46 -10.57 -1.23 5.58
C ASN A 46 -10.90 -1.13 4.07
N ARG A 47 -10.98 -2.28 3.40
CA ARG A 47 -11.03 -2.40 1.95
C ARG A 47 -11.86 -3.62 1.56
N LEU A 48 -12.44 -3.56 0.37
CA LEU A 48 -13.11 -4.67 -0.29
C LEU A 48 -12.51 -4.82 -1.68
N TRP A 49 -11.95 -5.99 -2.01
CA TRP A 49 -11.29 -6.25 -3.29
C TRP A 49 -11.98 -7.40 -4.02
N PHE A 50 -12.32 -7.18 -5.29
CA PHE A 50 -12.93 -8.19 -6.15
C PHE A 50 -11.87 -9.16 -6.70
N HIS A 51 -12.25 -10.42 -6.84
CA HIS A 51 -11.38 -11.46 -7.42
C HIS A 51 -11.32 -11.37 -8.95
N GLN A 52 -12.33 -10.75 -9.56
CA GLN A 52 -12.48 -10.55 -11.00
C GLN A 52 -13.06 -9.15 -11.25
N ALA A 53 -13.26 -8.78 -12.53
CA ALA A 53 -13.96 -7.55 -12.85
C ALA A 53 -15.35 -7.56 -12.17
N PRO A 54 -15.73 -6.49 -11.45
CA PRO A 54 -17.01 -6.45 -10.75
C PRO A 54 -18.17 -6.51 -11.75
N ASP A 55 -19.25 -7.16 -11.33
CA ASP A 55 -20.52 -7.30 -12.05
C ASP A 55 -21.69 -6.75 -11.22
N GLU A 56 -22.90 -6.72 -11.78
CA GLU A 56 -24.07 -6.18 -11.08
C GLU A 56 -24.36 -6.86 -9.73
N LYS A 57 -24.20 -8.19 -9.66
CA LYS A 57 -24.46 -8.98 -8.46
C LYS A 57 -23.47 -8.63 -7.35
N THR A 58 -22.19 -8.65 -7.68
CA THR A 58 -21.10 -8.37 -6.73
C THR A 58 -21.09 -6.90 -6.30
N VAL A 59 -21.38 -5.95 -7.19
CA VAL A 59 -21.52 -4.52 -6.85
C VAL A 59 -22.71 -4.27 -5.93
N ALA A 60 -23.87 -4.87 -6.22
CA ALA A 60 -25.05 -4.73 -5.36
C ALA A 60 -24.77 -5.24 -3.93
N LYS A 61 -24.09 -6.40 -3.82
CA LYS A 61 -23.71 -6.96 -2.52
C LYS A 61 -22.67 -6.10 -1.80
N ALA A 62 -21.65 -5.61 -2.50
CA ALA A 62 -20.68 -4.69 -1.94
C ALA A 62 -21.35 -3.41 -1.40
N LYS A 63 -22.33 -2.86 -2.14
CA LYS A 63 -23.10 -1.68 -1.71
C LYS A 63 -23.87 -1.92 -0.41
N GLU A 64 -24.54 -3.07 -0.27
CA GLU A 64 -25.24 -3.46 0.97
C GLU A 64 -24.29 -3.50 2.18
N ILE A 65 -23.11 -4.10 2.00
CA ILE A 65 -22.08 -4.20 3.05
C ILE A 65 -21.56 -2.80 3.42
N LEU A 66 -21.28 -1.95 2.43
CA LEU A 66 -20.73 -0.62 2.69
C LEU A 66 -21.74 0.31 3.37
N LEU A 67 -23.02 0.25 3.01
CA LEU A 67 -24.09 1.00 3.67
C LEU A 67 -24.31 0.57 5.12
N SER A 68 -24.21 -0.73 5.42
CA SER A 68 -24.40 -1.28 6.77
C SER A 68 -23.15 -1.22 7.66
N SER A 69 -21.97 -0.98 7.07
CA SER A 69 -20.70 -0.89 7.81
C SER A 69 -20.68 0.32 8.76
N SER A 70 -19.97 0.22 9.89
CA SER A 70 -19.71 1.37 10.78
C SER A 70 -18.48 2.18 10.37
N LYS A 71 -17.70 1.70 9.38
CA LYS A 71 -16.49 2.34 8.87
C LYS A 71 -16.61 2.61 7.37
N ASN A 72 -15.75 3.51 6.90
CA ASN A 72 -15.58 3.69 5.48
C ASN A 72 -14.69 2.55 4.96
N ILE A 73 -15.20 1.80 4.00
CA ILE A 73 -14.47 0.76 3.29
C ILE A 73 -14.13 1.31 1.90
N THR A 74 -12.88 1.14 1.47
CA THR A 74 -12.43 1.58 0.14
C THR A 74 -12.41 0.40 -0.84
N ILE A 75 -12.95 0.59 -2.03
CA ILE A 75 -12.91 -0.40 -3.12
C ILE A 75 -11.81 0.01 -4.11
N PRO A 76 -10.70 -0.73 -4.20
CA PRO A 76 -9.72 -0.53 -5.24
C PRO A 76 -10.23 -1.11 -6.56
N TYR A 77 -10.15 -0.32 -7.62
CA TYR A 77 -10.38 -0.74 -9.00
C TYR A 77 -9.10 -0.54 -9.79
N TRP A 78 -8.70 -1.56 -10.54
CA TRP A 78 -7.50 -1.56 -11.38
C TRP A 78 -7.93 -1.46 -12.84
N ASP A 79 -7.30 -0.58 -13.63
CA ASP A 79 -7.58 -0.43 -15.07
C ASP A 79 -6.98 -1.56 -15.94
N ILE A 80 -6.82 -2.75 -15.38
CA ILE A 80 -6.40 -3.96 -16.10
C ILE A 80 -7.58 -4.74 -16.68
N TYR A 81 -8.79 -4.45 -16.22
CA TYR A 81 -10.00 -5.10 -16.73
C TYR A 81 -10.33 -4.51 -18.10
N ALA A 82 -10.54 -5.38 -19.09
CA ALA A 82 -10.84 -4.98 -20.46
C ALA A 82 -12.23 -4.30 -20.63
N ASN A 83 -13.06 -4.30 -19.58
CA ASN A 83 -14.42 -3.77 -19.59
C ASN A 83 -14.52 -2.45 -18.82
N GLU A 84 -15.61 -1.71 -19.06
CA GLU A 84 -15.94 -0.49 -18.32
C GLU A 84 -16.54 -0.80 -16.93
N ALA A 85 -16.04 -1.83 -16.22
CA ALA A 85 -16.61 -2.28 -14.95
C ALA A 85 -16.56 -1.20 -13.85
N HIS A 86 -15.68 -0.20 -13.98
CA HIS A 86 -15.70 0.99 -13.12
C HIS A 86 -17.02 1.79 -13.24
N GLN A 87 -17.68 1.79 -14.39
CA GLN A 87 -18.98 2.45 -14.56
C GLN A 87 -20.07 1.78 -13.73
N LEU A 88 -19.98 0.46 -13.49
CA LEU A 88 -20.93 -0.22 -12.61
C LEU A 88 -20.83 0.30 -11.17
N LEU A 89 -19.62 0.61 -10.69
CA LEU A 89 -19.44 1.28 -9.41
C LEU A 89 -20.04 2.69 -9.45
N GLU A 90 -19.70 3.50 -10.45
CA GLU A 90 -20.18 4.88 -10.54
C GLU A 90 -21.71 4.99 -10.66
N CYS A 91 -22.34 4.18 -11.51
CA CYS A 91 -23.80 4.08 -11.64
C CYS A 91 -24.49 3.61 -10.36
N ASN A 92 -23.77 2.92 -9.47
CA ASN A 92 -24.27 2.50 -8.16
C ASN A 92 -23.97 3.51 -7.03
N GLY A 93 -23.49 4.70 -7.36
CA GLY A 93 -23.26 5.81 -6.42
C GLY A 93 -21.92 5.77 -5.70
N PHE A 94 -20.99 4.92 -6.14
CA PHE A 94 -19.62 4.95 -5.65
C PHE A 94 -18.86 6.09 -6.33
N GLU A 95 -18.03 6.78 -5.56
CA GLU A 95 -17.25 7.93 -6.04
C GLU A 95 -15.76 7.66 -5.89
N VAL A 96 -14.96 8.13 -6.86
CA VAL A 96 -13.51 8.08 -6.78
C VAL A 96 -13.03 9.03 -5.68
N ARG A 97 -12.40 8.49 -4.64
CA ARG A 97 -11.83 9.28 -3.55
C ARG A 97 -10.40 9.76 -3.86
N PHE A 98 -9.60 8.89 -4.47
CA PHE A 98 -8.25 9.20 -4.93
C PHE A 98 -7.75 8.15 -5.93
N GLU A 99 -6.69 8.50 -6.65
CA GLU A 99 -6.03 7.64 -7.62
C GLU A 99 -4.57 7.41 -7.26
N GLN A 100 -4.07 6.24 -7.63
CA GLN A 100 -2.66 5.88 -7.57
C GLN A 100 -2.24 5.17 -8.86
N ILE A 101 -0.95 5.11 -9.13
CA ILE A 101 -0.42 4.38 -10.29
C ILE A 101 0.42 3.22 -9.78
N GLY A 102 0.04 2.00 -10.15
CA GLY A 102 0.87 0.81 -9.94
C GLY A 102 2.16 0.95 -10.73
N MET A 103 3.29 0.76 -10.07
CA MET A 103 4.61 0.83 -10.70
C MET A 103 5.48 -0.35 -10.27
N SER A 104 6.42 -0.72 -11.14
CA SER A 104 7.40 -1.77 -10.85
C SER A 104 8.80 -1.37 -11.30
N LEU A 105 9.82 -1.92 -10.64
CA LEU A 105 11.22 -1.75 -10.99
C LEU A 105 11.91 -3.12 -10.93
N LYS A 106 12.68 -3.44 -11.98
CA LYS A 106 13.58 -4.60 -11.96
C LYS A 106 14.86 -4.26 -11.20
N LEU A 107 15.16 -5.04 -10.17
CA LEU A 107 16.30 -4.84 -9.29
C LEU A 107 17.56 -5.45 -9.93
N THR A 108 18.37 -4.61 -10.58
CA THR A 108 19.55 -5.06 -11.34
C THR A 108 20.85 -4.35 -10.96
N GLN A 109 20.76 -3.16 -10.40
CA GLN A 109 21.91 -2.33 -10.03
C GLN A 109 21.62 -1.58 -8.75
N SER A 110 22.65 -1.43 -7.92
CA SER A 110 22.58 -0.62 -6.71
C SER A 110 22.55 0.87 -7.04
N TYR A 111 22.02 1.64 -6.10
CA TYR A 111 21.91 3.09 -6.16
C TYR A 111 22.93 3.73 -5.23
N ASP A 112 23.46 4.89 -5.61
CA ASP A 112 24.23 5.73 -4.70
C ASP A 112 23.29 6.34 -3.66
N ALA A 113 23.30 5.76 -2.45
CA ALA A 113 22.44 6.14 -1.34
C ALA A 113 23.28 6.88 -0.29
N PRO A 114 22.93 8.13 0.05
CA PRO A 114 23.66 8.85 1.08
C PRO A 114 23.46 8.18 2.44
N GLN A 115 24.54 8.11 3.23
CA GLN A 115 24.60 7.35 4.48
C GLN A 115 23.98 8.06 5.69
N ASN A 116 23.26 9.16 5.50
CA ASN A 116 22.71 9.97 6.59
C ASN A 116 21.29 9.59 7.00
N LEU A 117 20.67 8.59 6.34
CA LEU A 117 19.41 8.01 6.77
C LEU A 117 19.61 6.62 7.37
N GLU A 118 19.07 6.42 8.56
CA GLU A 118 18.98 5.13 9.24
C GLU A 118 17.54 4.59 9.17
N LEU A 119 17.36 3.31 8.83
CA LEU A 119 16.06 2.66 8.80
C LEU A 119 15.96 1.71 9.99
N LYS A 120 14.91 1.86 10.81
CA LYS A 120 14.62 0.96 11.93
C LYS A 120 13.31 0.25 11.72
N LYS A 121 13.33 -1.08 11.88
CA LYS A 121 12.12 -1.90 11.98
C LYS A 121 11.41 -1.58 13.29
N VAL A 122 10.09 -1.45 13.24
CA VAL A 122 9.23 -1.38 14.43
C VAL A 122 9.24 -2.74 15.14
N ARG A 123 9.66 -2.76 16.40
CA ARG A 123 9.80 -3.98 17.22
C ARG A 123 9.00 -3.94 18.52
N ASN A 124 8.53 -2.77 18.94
CA ASN A 124 7.81 -2.63 20.20
C ASN A 124 6.68 -1.59 20.13
N GLY A 125 5.86 -1.55 21.18
CA GLY A 125 4.70 -0.67 21.24
C GLY A 125 5.01 0.83 21.16
N LYS A 126 6.17 1.29 21.67
CA LYS A 126 6.56 2.71 21.59
C LYS A 126 6.90 3.10 20.15
N GLU A 127 7.65 2.24 19.46
CA GLU A 127 7.97 2.43 18.04
C GLU A 127 6.71 2.36 17.17
N ALA A 128 5.78 1.45 17.47
CA ALA A 128 4.51 1.36 16.75
C ALA A 128 3.68 2.65 16.89
N GLN A 129 3.63 3.25 18.08
CA GLN A 129 2.98 4.54 18.31
C GLN A 129 3.70 5.69 17.59
N LEU A 130 5.03 5.67 17.57
CA LEU A 130 5.80 6.66 16.80
C LEU A 130 5.52 6.53 15.30
N TRP A 131 5.54 5.31 14.76
CA TRP A 131 5.22 5.04 13.36
C TRP A 131 3.82 5.53 13.01
N GLU A 132 2.80 5.22 13.82
CA GLU A 132 1.43 5.72 13.65
C GLU A 132 1.39 7.25 13.56
N LYS A 133 2.07 7.94 14.48
CA LYS A 133 2.10 9.41 14.50
C LYS A 133 2.75 9.98 13.22
N LEU A 134 3.90 9.45 12.82
CA LEU A 134 4.61 9.89 11.61
C LEU A 134 3.78 9.64 10.36
N PHE A 135 3.15 8.47 10.28
CA PHE A 135 2.25 8.11 9.19
C PHE A 135 1.07 9.10 9.12
N GLN A 136 0.41 9.37 10.25
CA GLN A 136 -0.70 10.31 10.30
C GLN A 136 -0.28 11.72 9.88
N GLN A 137 0.91 12.19 10.28
CA GLN A 137 1.46 13.47 9.83
C GLN A 137 1.73 13.49 8.32
N ALA A 138 2.22 12.38 7.77
CA ALA A 138 2.55 12.30 6.35
C ALA A 138 1.29 12.22 5.45
N PHE A 139 0.26 11.47 5.87
CA PHE A 139 -0.87 11.09 5.02
C PHE A 139 -2.24 11.64 5.46
N GLY A 140 -2.37 12.12 6.70
CA GLY A 140 -3.60 12.72 7.21
C GLY A 140 -4.67 11.72 7.68
N TYR A 141 -4.35 10.43 7.78
CA TYR A 141 -5.24 9.40 8.34
C TYR A 141 -4.44 8.41 9.19
N GLN A 142 -5.14 7.64 10.03
CA GLN A 142 -4.55 6.83 11.08
C GLN A 142 -4.52 5.33 10.72
N ILE A 143 -3.35 4.73 10.88
CA ILE A 143 -3.19 3.28 10.97
C ILE A 143 -2.85 2.97 12.42
N SER A 144 -3.69 2.19 13.10
CA SER A 144 -3.50 1.95 14.52
C SER A 144 -2.24 1.15 14.81
N HIS A 145 -1.42 1.62 15.75
CA HIS A 145 -0.23 0.95 16.28
C HIS A 145 -0.52 -0.46 16.79
N LYS A 146 -1.77 -0.78 17.16
CA LYS A 146 -2.19 -2.14 17.53
C LYS A 146 -1.98 -3.15 16.41
N LEU A 147 -2.09 -2.71 15.15
CA LEU A 147 -1.83 -3.54 13.98
C LEU A 147 -0.34 -3.86 13.84
N LEU A 148 0.52 -2.93 14.23
CA LEU A 148 1.98 -3.03 14.09
C LEU A 148 2.64 -3.85 15.20
N GLN A 149 1.90 -4.14 16.27
CA GLN A 149 2.39 -4.96 17.39
C GLN A 149 2.30 -6.47 17.14
N GLN A 150 1.71 -6.87 16.01
CA GLN A 150 1.66 -8.27 15.60
C GLN A 150 2.99 -8.68 14.97
N ASP A 151 3.30 -9.98 15.07
CA ASP A 151 4.44 -10.55 14.37
C ASP A 151 4.03 -10.97 12.95
N TYR A 152 4.68 -10.36 11.97
CA TYR A 152 4.47 -10.62 10.55
C TYR A 152 5.76 -11.13 9.93
N GLU A 153 5.75 -12.37 9.45
CA GLU A 153 6.94 -12.98 8.84
C GLU A 153 7.36 -12.31 7.54
N SER A 154 6.39 -11.77 6.80
CA SER A 154 6.56 -11.21 5.46
C SER A 154 6.33 -9.71 5.37
N THR A 155 6.23 -9.01 6.52
CA THR A 155 5.92 -7.57 6.55
C THR A 155 6.73 -6.83 7.59
N ASP A 156 7.51 -5.85 7.14
CA ASP A 156 8.26 -4.95 8.02
C ASP A 156 7.67 -3.54 8.01
N PHE A 157 7.35 -3.02 9.19
CA PHE A 157 7.05 -1.59 9.37
C PHE A 157 8.34 -0.85 9.70
N ILE A 158 8.66 0.21 8.95
CA ILE A 158 9.93 0.92 9.00
C ILE A 158 9.72 2.37 9.42
N ILE A 159 10.58 2.87 10.30
CA ILE A 159 10.77 4.30 10.59
C ILE A 159 12.12 4.72 10.01
N ALA A 160 12.13 5.82 9.26
CA ALA A 160 13.36 6.44 8.75
C ALA A 160 13.81 7.56 9.68
N TYR A 161 15.10 7.62 9.99
CA TYR A 161 15.72 8.60 10.87
C TYR A 161 16.84 9.35 10.15
N HIS A 162 16.89 10.67 10.33
CA HIS A 162 18.03 11.50 9.97
C HIS A 162 18.62 12.11 11.24
N ASN A 163 19.88 11.80 11.57
CA ASN A 163 20.54 12.25 12.80
C ASN A 163 19.65 12.06 14.04
N GLU A 164 19.19 10.83 14.28
CA GLU A 164 18.28 10.45 15.39
C GLU A 164 16.87 11.04 15.34
N SER A 165 16.57 11.96 14.42
CA SER A 165 15.24 12.54 14.25
C SER A 165 14.42 11.70 13.28
N PRO A 166 13.22 11.22 13.65
CA PRO A 166 12.36 10.48 12.74
C PRO A 166 11.82 11.40 11.66
N VAL A 167 11.98 11.02 10.39
CA VAL A 167 11.59 11.84 9.23
C VAL A 167 10.49 11.20 8.39
N GLY A 168 10.22 9.91 8.55
CA GLY A 168 9.24 9.23 7.72
C GLY A 168 9.01 7.77 8.06
N THR A 169 8.13 7.16 7.27
CA THR A 169 7.70 5.76 7.41
C THR A 169 7.84 5.02 6.08
N ALA A 170 7.86 3.70 6.15
CA ALA A 170 7.57 2.79 5.04
C ALA A 170 7.01 1.46 5.57
N VAL A 171 6.44 0.65 4.70
CA VAL A 171 6.10 -0.76 4.91
C VAL A 171 6.72 -1.56 3.78
N LEU A 172 7.48 -2.59 4.12
CA LEU A 172 8.04 -3.53 3.16
C LEU A 172 7.26 -4.84 3.28
N HIS A 173 6.68 -5.30 2.17
CA HIS A 173 5.88 -6.53 2.15
C HIS A 173 6.41 -7.52 1.11
N HIS A 174 6.81 -8.70 1.55
CA HIS A 174 7.50 -9.71 0.74
C HIS A 174 6.91 -11.12 0.97
N PRO A 175 5.66 -11.36 0.53
CA PRO A 175 4.99 -12.65 0.70
C PRO A 175 5.63 -13.74 -0.19
N SER A 176 6.31 -13.34 -1.27
CA SER A 176 7.06 -14.21 -2.18
C SER A 176 8.52 -13.74 -2.24
N GLY A 177 9.45 -14.66 -2.49
CA GLY A 177 10.89 -14.36 -2.45
C GLY A 177 11.38 -13.45 -3.60
N ASP A 178 10.63 -13.36 -4.70
CA ASP A 178 11.08 -12.62 -5.89
C ASP A 178 10.65 -11.14 -5.89
N ILE A 179 9.60 -10.78 -5.15
CA ILE A 179 8.99 -9.44 -5.17
C ILE A 179 8.89 -8.84 -3.78
N ILE A 180 9.33 -7.58 -3.69
CA ILE A 180 9.12 -6.74 -2.51
C ILE A 180 8.21 -5.55 -2.84
N GLY A 181 7.10 -5.45 -2.13
CA GLY A 181 6.21 -4.31 -2.15
C GLY A 181 6.67 -3.21 -1.20
N ILE A 182 6.64 -1.98 -1.67
CA ILE A 182 7.00 -0.79 -0.90
C ILE A 182 5.75 0.06 -0.74
N HIS A 183 5.22 0.06 0.48
CA HIS A 183 3.94 0.64 0.84
C HIS A 183 4.10 1.70 1.92
N ALA A 184 3.07 2.52 2.16
CA ALA A 184 3.01 3.49 3.27
C ALA A 184 4.26 4.38 3.41
N MET A 185 4.94 4.65 2.29
CA MET A 185 6.19 5.39 2.26
C MET A 185 5.91 6.90 2.25
N GLY A 186 6.21 7.58 3.36
CA GLY A 186 5.87 8.99 3.54
C GLY A 186 6.91 9.73 4.35
N ILE A 187 7.13 11.00 4.01
CA ILE A 187 7.98 11.93 4.77
C ILE A 187 7.08 12.96 5.45
N ILE A 188 7.31 13.20 6.74
CA ILE A 188 6.55 14.17 7.53
C ILE A 188 6.72 15.59 6.97
N PRO A 189 5.70 16.47 7.05
CA PRO A 189 5.72 17.79 6.44
C PRO A 189 6.99 18.60 6.70
N GLU A 190 7.50 18.58 7.93
CA GLU A 190 8.66 19.34 8.41
C GLU A 190 9.98 18.86 7.78
N ALA A 191 10.03 17.60 7.34
CA ALA A 191 11.21 16.98 6.73
C ALA A 191 11.13 16.93 5.18
N ARG A 192 10.07 17.47 4.57
CA ARG A 192 9.89 17.45 3.11
C ARG A 192 10.86 18.40 2.41
N ARG A 193 11.02 18.19 1.09
CA ARG A 193 11.87 18.99 0.18
C ARG A 193 13.37 19.00 0.53
N GLN A 194 13.81 18.04 1.35
CA GLN A 194 15.22 17.83 1.72
C GLN A 194 15.82 16.58 1.04
N GLY A 195 15.09 15.94 0.13
CA GLY A 195 15.56 14.74 -0.58
C GLY A 195 15.34 13.41 0.14
N TYR A 196 14.88 13.40 1.40
CA TYR A 196 14.75 12.16 2.18
C TYR A 196 13.87 11.08 1.55
N ALA A 197 12.83 11.43 0.80
CA ALA A 197 12.02 10.42 0.12
C ALA A 197 12.85 9.64 -0.92
N GLU A 198 13.65 10.34 -1.73
CA GLU A 198 14.50 9.67 -2.72
C GLU A 198 15.60 8.84 -2.05
N GLN A 199 16.20 9.37 -0.97
CA GLN A 199 17.22 8.66 -0.20
C GLN A 199 16.67 7.38 0.45
N LEU A 200 15.51 7.48 1.12
CA LEU A 200 14.80 6.35 1.73
C LEU A 200 14.52 5.26 0.68
N MET A 201 14.02 5.65 -0.50
CA MET A 201 13.78 4.68 -1.56
C MET A 201 15.08 4.01 -2.03
N LYS A 202 16.16 4.75 -2.28
CA LYS A 202 17.45 4.16 -2.68
C LYS A 202 17.98 3.16 -1.65
N ILE A 203 17.87 3.47 -0.35
CA ILE A 203 18.28 2.56 0.72
C ILE A 203 17.42 1.29 0.69
N ILE A 204 16.10 1.42 0.56
CA ILE A 204 15.19 0.26 0.45
C ILE A 204 15.56 -0.59 -0.76
N LEU A 205 15.77 0.02 -1.94
CA LEU A 205 16.13 -0.71 -3.16
C LEU A 205 17.46 -1.45 -3.03
N ASN A 206 18.48 -0.83 -2.42
CA ASN A 206 19.76 -1.49 -2.16
C ASN A 206 19.58 -2.67 -1.22
N HIS A 207 18.86 -2.49 -0.11
CA HIS A 207 18.50 -3.58 0.80
C HIS A 207 17.78 -4.70 0.05
N SER A 208 16.83 -4.38 -0.83
CA SER A 208 16.10 -5.37 -1.61
C SER A 208 17.02 -6.18 -2.54
N ILE A 209 17.96 -5.51 -3.22
CA ILE A 209 18.96 -6.15 -4.08
C ILE A 209 19.85 -7.09 -3.26
N GLU A 210 20.35 -6.63 -2.11
CA GLU A 210 21.21 -7.40 -1.21
C GLU A 210 20.52 -8.67 -0.67
N HIS A 211 19.20 -8.63 -0.49
CA HIS A 211 18.39 -9.76 -0.06
C HIS A 211 17.88 -10.64 -1.21
N GLY A 212 18.31 -10.38 -2.44
CA GLY A 212 18.04 -11.23 -3.60
C GLY A 212 16.67 -11.05 -4.25
N PHE A 213 15.92 -10.01 -3.88
CA PHE A 213 14.67 -9.68 -4.57
C PHE A 213 14.95 -9.29 -6.03
N LYS A 214 14.06 -9.68 -6.94
CA LYS A 214 14.20 -9.43 -8.37
C LYS A 214 13.42 -8.20 -8.83
N PHE A 215 12.32 -7.89 -8.15
CA PHE A 215 11.46 -6.76 -8.49
C PHE A 215 10.99 -6.02 -7.23
N ALA A 216 10.88 -4.70 -7.34
CA ALA A 216 10.20 -3.86 -6.37
C ALA A 216 8.89 -3.34 -6.98
N THR A 217 7.81 -3.31 -6.19
CA THR A 217 6.49 -2.84 -6.61
C THR A 217 5.94 -1.79 -5.64
N LEU A 218 5.13 -0.86 -6.15
CA LEU A 218 4.47 0.18 -5.33
C LEU A 218 3.24 0.77 -6.03
N GLN A 219 2.43 1.53 -5.27
CA GLN A 219 1.34 2.35 -5.77
C GLN A 219 1.63 3.84 -5.53
N ALA A 220 2.08 4.53 -6.58
CA ALA A 220 2.51 5.91 -6.52
C ALA A 220 1.31 6.87 -6.42
N SER A 221 1.36 7.78 -5.44
CA SER A 221 0.49 8.97 -5.45
C SER A 221 0.97 9.98 -6.48
N ALA A 222 0.11 10.92 -6.87
CA ALA A 222 0.50 12.04 -7.74
C ALA A 222 1.71 12.83 -7.19
N MET A 223 1.81 12.97 -5.87
CA MET A 223 2.93 13.65 -5.20
C MET A 223 4.25 12.87 -5.30
N GLY A 224 4.19 11.53 -5.18
CA GLY A 224 5.38 10.67 -5.17
C GLY A 224 5.88 10.26 -6.56
N LYS A 225 4.98 10.23 -7.56
CA LYS A 225 5.22 9.68 -8.91
C LYS A 225 6.56 10.11 -9.53
N GLY A 226 6.88 11.40 -9.48
CA GLY A 226 8.10 11.94 -10.08
C GLY A 226 9.40 11.37 -9.51
N ILE A 227 9.42 10.97 -8.23
CA ILE A 227 10.58 10.33 -7.60
C ILE A 227 10.80 8.95 -8.20
N TYR A 228 9.74 8.14 -8.30
CA TYR A 228 9.83 6.77 -8.77
C TYR A 228 10.24 6.70 -10.25
N ILE A 229 9.73 7.58 -11.10
CA ILE A 229 10.17 7.69 -12.51
C ILE A 229 11.68 7.95 -12.60
N ARG A 230 12.22 8.89 -11.81
CA ARG A 230 13.67 9.18 -11.82
C ARG A 230 14.52 8.00 -11.36
N LEU A 231 13.97 7.13 -10.51
CA LEU A 231 14.64 5.92 -10.04
C LEU A 231 14.50 4.74 -11.01
N GLY A 232 13.74 4.91 -12.10
CA GLY A 232 13.55 3.91 -13.15
C GLY A 232 12.34 3.00 -12.97
N PHE A 233 11.41 3.34 -12.05
CA PHE A 233 10.15 2.61 -11.98
C PHE A 233 9.32 2.86 -13.25
N GLU A 234 8.73 1.79 -13.77
CA GLU A 234 7.83 1.81 -14.92
C GLU A 234 6.37 1.79 -14.45
N GLU A 235 5.53 2.60 -15.09
CA GLU A 235 4.08 2.61 -14.86
C GLU A 235 3.43 1.35 -15.44
N GLN A 236 2.52 0.75 -14.68
CA GLN A 236 1.87 -0.50 -15.02
C GLN A 236 0.35 -0.37 -15.20
N PHE A 237 -0.34 0.28 -14.26
CA PHE A 237 -1.80 0.41 -14.23
C PHE A 237 -2.24 1.62 -13.40
N LEU A 238 -3.40 2.20 -13.70
CA LEU A 238 -4.12 3.13 -12.84
C LEU A 238 -4.96 2.35 -11.82
N MET A 239 -4.91 2.80 -10.57
CA MET A 239 -5.71 2.31 -9.46
C MET A 239 -6.64 3.43 -8.98
N LYS A 240 -7.95 3.27 -9.20
CA LYS A 240 -8.98 4.15 -8.68
C LYS A 240 -9.48 3.60 -7.34
N ASN A 241 -9.47 4.42 -6.30
CA ASN A 241 -9.94 4.04 -4.98
C ASN A 241 -11.33 4.63 -4.75
N TYR A 242 -12.36 3.80 -4.84
CA TYR A 242 -13.76 4.18 -4.69
C TYR A 242 -14.22 4.11 -3.23
N THR A 243 -15.13 5.00 -2.85
CA THR A 243 -15.88 4.94 -1.60
C THR A 243 -17.35 5.19 -1.86
N LEU A 244 -18.19 4.73 -0.93
CA LEU A 244 -19.62 5.05 -0.94
C LEU A 244 -19.89 6.10 0.14
N ASN A 245 -20.36 7.27 -0.26
CA ASN A 245 -20.83 8.29 0.69
C ASN A 245 -22.15 7.83 1.32
N LYS A 246 -22.29 8.03 2.63
CA LYS A 246 -23.51 7.74 3.39
C LYS A 246 -24.32 8.99 3.62
#